data_AF-A0A7Z8QQS3-F1
#
_entry.id   AF-A0A7Z8QQS3-F1
#
_cell.length_a   1.000
_cell.length_b   1.000
_cell.length_c   1.000
_cell.angle_alpha   90.00
_cell.angle_beta   90.00
_cell.angle_gamma   90.00
#
_symmetry.space_group_name_H-M   'P 1'
#
loop_
_entity.id
_entity.type
_entity.pdbx_description
1 polymer ?
#
loop_
_entity_poly.entity_id
_entity_poly.type
_entity_poly.pdbx_seq_one_letter_code
_entity_poly.pdbx_strand_id
1 'polypeptide(L)'
;MAPSPSMKITSCQDVVTCLGLSTSANLVTCISLKQLFVCHDRQLMAAMQNLWRRSLYVSSLSFVLAEEVSSINSDEALLAGLISDIGLIPLLRFADQYPDEQPEIEQLESAVPFVRAPVGTLMLNSLGFSDNLMSISHHSEDWHYESGGRLSLIDIVILAKLHSYFGSQKTHHLPFINTIPAYAKLKNAKLTPDFSLNVLRQANQRIKAAITILA
;
A
#
# COMPACT_ATOMS: atom_id res chain seq x y z
N MET A 1 32.90 -9.91 9.86
CA MET A 1 32.54 -10.92 10.88
C MET A 1 31.04 -11.19 10.71
N ALA A 2 30.69 -12.28 10.03
CA ALA A 2 29.29 -12.66 9.80
C ALA A 2 28.72 -13.31 11.07
N PRO A 3 27.48 -13.03 11.47
CA PRO A 3 26.85 -13.78 12.54
C PRO A 3 26.03 -14.94 11.96
N SER A 4 26.31 -16.15 12.44
CA SER A 4 25.35 -17.26 12.54
C SER A 4 25.21 -17.58 14.03
N PRO A 5 24.00 -17.91 14.52
CA PRO A 5 23.59 -19.30 14.42
C PRO A 5 22.17 -19.49 13.89
N SER A 6 21.99 -20.67 13.31
CA SER A 6 20.73 -21.36 13.02
C SER A 6 19.79 -21.41 14.23
N MET A 7 19.04 -20.34 14.50
CA MET A 7 17.90 -20.43 15.41
C MET A 7 16.86 -21.32 14.74
N LYS A 8 16.66 -22.54 15.24
CA LYS A 8 15.52 -23.36 14.84
C LYS A 8 14.28 -22.68 15.40
N ILE A 9 13.48 -22.11 14.51
CA ILE A 9 12.18 -21.54 14.85
C ILE A 9 11.24 -22.70 15.17
N THR A 10 10.80 -22.81 16.42
CA THR A 10 9.91 -23.89 16.88
C THR A 10 8.63 -23.38 17.53
N SER A 11 8.58 -22.10 17.88
CA SER A 11 7.44 -21.46 18.53
C SER A 11 7.17 -20.05 17.96
N CYS A 12 5.97 -19.52 18.20
CA CYS A 12 5.65 -18.13 17.85
C CYS A 12 6.55 -17.13 18.60
N GLN A 13 6.98 -17.46 19.82
CA GLN A 13 7.90 -16.63 20.58
C GLN A 13 9.26 -16.53 19.90
N ASP A 14 9.74 -17.61 19.28
CA ASP A 14 10.99 -17.61 18.50
C ASP A 14 10.89 -16.68 17.30
N VAL A 15 9.75 -16.70 16.61
CA VAL A 15 9.47 -15.80 15.47
C VAL A 15 9.47 -14.34 15.92
N VAL A 16 8.75 -14.00 16.99
CA VAL A 16 8.68 -12.63 17.50
C VAL A 16 10.03 -12.14 17.99
N THR A 17 10.84 -13.03 18.59
CA THR A 17 12.20 -12.70 19.04
C THR A 17 13.15 -12.49 17.87
N CYS A 18 12.98 -13.24 16.78
CA CYS A 18 13.81 -13.15 15.58
C CYS A 18 13.46 -11.94 14.70
N LEU A 19 12.17 -11.70 14.44
CA LEU A 19 11.68 -10.62 13.57
C LEU A 19 11.47 -9.30 14.31
N GLY A 20 11.26 -9.36 15.63
CA GLY A 20 10.81 -8.23 16.43
C GLY A 20 9.28 -8.10 16.49
N LEU A 21 8.81 -7.45 17.55
CA LEU A 21 7.37 -7.29 17.82
C LEU A 21 6.65 -6.47 16.75
N SER A 22 7.20 -5.31 16.38
CA SER A 22 6.56 -4.40 15.41
C SER A 22 6.41 -5.03 14.03
N THR A 23 7.47 -5.67 13.53
CA THR A 23 7.46 -6.39 12.24
C THR A 23 6.45 -7.54 12.28
N SER A 24 6.43 -8.32 13.36
CA SER A 24 5.47 -9.41 13.52
C SER A 24 4.02 -8.90 13.55
N ALA A 25 3.75 -7.82 14.29
CA ALA A 25 2.42 -7.22 14.35
C ALA A 25 1.96 -6.67 12.99
N ASN A 26 2.85 -6.01 12.25
CA ASN A 26 2.56 -5.52 10.90
C ASN A 26 2.24 -6.67 9.94
N LEU A 27 3.01 -7.77 9.98
CA LEU A 27 2.76 -8.96 9.15
C LEU A 27 1.42 -9.61 9.46
N VAL A 28 1.10 -9.82 10.75
CA VAL A 28 -0.20 -10.36 11.18
C VAL A 28 -1.32 -9.44 10.70
N THR A 29 -1.17 -8.12 10.88
CA THR A 29 -2.15 -7.14 10.41
C THR A 29 -2.38 -7.24 8.91
N CYS A 30 -1.31 -7.30 8.09
CA CYS A 30 -1.41 -7.47 6.65
C CYS A 30 -2.15 -8.74 6.24
N ILE A 31 -1.88 -9.86 6.93
CA ILE A 31 -2.55 -11.15 6.68
C ILE A 31 -4.04 -11.07 7.08
N SER A 32 -4.36 -10.49 8.23
CA SER A 32 -5.74 -10.28 8.68
C SER A 32 -6.52 -9.40 7.70
N LEU A 33 -5.90 -8.35 7.16
CA LEU A 33 -6.53 -7.46 6.17
C LEU A 33 -6.94 -8.19 4.90
N LYS A 34 -6.21 -9.23 4.45
CA LYS A 34 -6.59 -10.06 3.28
C LYS A 34 -8.03 -10.58 3.40
N GLN A 35 -8.47 -10.92 4.61
CA GLN A 35 -9.81 -11.47 4.86
C GLN A 35 -10.94 -10.46 4.56
N LEU A 36 -10.62 -9.17 4.44
CA LEU A 36 -11.59 -8.13 4.10
C LEU A 36 -11.91 -8.10 2.59
N PHE A 37 -11.01 -8.59 1.74
CA PHE A 37 -11.11 -8.56 0.28
C PHE A 37 -11.94 -9.73 -0.28
N VAL A 38 -13.22 -9.75 0.06
CA VAL A 38 -14.18 -10.80 -0.34
C VAL A 38 -15.50 -10.16 -0.76
N CYS A 39 -16.07 -10.65 -1.88
CA CYS A 39 -17.43 -10.40 -2.37
C CYS A 39 -18.05 -11.72 -2.88
N HIS A 40 -19.38 -11.78 -2.94
CA HIS A 40 -20.11 -12.96 -3.41
C HIS A 40 -20.28 -12.95 -4.93
N ASP A 41 -20.58 -11.79 -5.51
CA ASP A 41 -20.68 -11.64 -6.96
C ASP A 41 -19.32 -11.87 -7.64
N ARG A 42 -19.34 -12.52 -8.81
CA ARG A 42 -18.13 -12.91 -9.55
C ARG A 42 -17.40 -11.71 -10.13
N GLN A 43 -18.12 -10.70 -10.63
CA GLN A 43 -17.50 -9.51 -11.21
C GLN A 43 -16.89 -8.63 -10.11
N LEU A 44 -17.62 -8.43 -9.01
CA LEU A 44 -17.11 -7.70 -7.84
C LEU A 44 -15.95 -8.44 -7.17
N MET A 45 -15.97 -9.77 -7.14
CA MET A 45 -14.83 -10.55 -6.63
C MET A 45 -13.59 -10.38 -7.50
N ALA A 46 -13.73 -10.29 -8.83
CA ALA A 46 -12.61 -9.97 -9.72
C ALA A 46 -12.07 -8.55 -9.44
N ALA A 47 -12.95 -7.57 -9.19
CA ALA A 47 -12.55 -6.23 -8.78
C ALA A 47 -11.82 -6.23 -7.42
N MET A 48 -12.29 -7.01 -6.44
CA MET A 48 -11.61 -7.20 -5.14
C MET A 48 -10.22 -7.80 -5.28
N GLN A 49 -10.06 -8.84 -6.10
CA GLN A 49 -8.75 -9.46 -6.34
C GLN A 49 -7.78 -8.48 -7.01
N ASN A 50 -8.28 -7.66 -7.94
CA ASN A 50 -7.48 -6.60 -8.56
C ASN A 50 -7.07 -5.53 -7.54
N LEU A 51 -7.98 -5.13 -6.66
CA LEU A 51 -7.70 -4.18 -5.57
C LEU A 51 -6.66 -4.74 -4.59
N TRP A 52 -6.77 -6.01 -4.19
CA TRP A 52 -5.79 -6.69 -3.34
C TRP A 52 -4.40 -6.70 -3.99
N ARG A 53 -4.31 -7.12 -5.27
CA ARG A 53 -3.04 -7.14 -6.02
C ARG A 53 -2.42 -5.75 -6.13
N ARG A 54 -3.23 -4.72 -6.37
CA ARG A 54 -2.75 -3.33 -6.40
C ARG A 54 -2.25 -2.87 -5.04
N SER A 55 -2.95 -3.20 -3.96
CA SER A 55 -2.56 -2.87 -2.59
C SER A 55 -1.22 -3.51 -2.23
N LEU A 56 -1.02 -4.79 -2.57
CA LEU A 56 0.27 -5.48 -2.42
C LEU A 56 1.40 -4.84 -3.24
N TYR A 57 1.08 -4.33 -4.42
CA TYR A 57 2.06 -3.65 -5.25
C TYR A 57 2.52 -2.33 -4.65
N VAL A 58 1.58 -1.47 -4.25
CA VAL A 58 1.86 -0.20 -3.57
C VAL A 58 2.59 -0.44 -2.25
N SER A 59 2.20 -1.47 -1.50
CA SER A 59 2.87 -1.94 -0.29
C SER A 59 4.35 -2.31 -0.53
N SER A 60 4.61 -3.10 -1.58
CA SER A 60 5.98 -3.51 -1.96
C SER A 60 6.83 -2.33 -2.43
N LEU A 61 6.25 -1.40 -3.20
CA LEU A 61 6.90 -0.16 -3.61
C LEU A 61 7.25 0.72 -2.42
N SER A 62 6.33 0.87 -1.47
CA SER A 62 6.53 1.67 -0.26
C SER A 62 7.65 1.10 0.60
N PHE A 63 7.71 -0.22 0.77
CA PHE A 63 8.80 -0.90 1.48
C PHE A 63 10.16 -0.62 0.83
N VAL A 64 10.29 -0.83 -0.49
CA VAL A 64 11.55 -0.65 -1.21
C VAL A 64 12.00 0.82 -1.15
N LEU A 65 11.08 1.76 -1.35
CA LEU A 65 11.39 3.19 -1.23
C LEU A 65 11.89 3.56 0.17
N ALA A 66 11.27 3.00 1.22
CA ALA A 66 11.69 3.21 2.60
C ALA A 66 13.09 2.65 2.91
N GLU A 67 13.44 1.47 2.37
CA GLU A 67 14.79 0.90 2.51
C GLU A 67 15.86 1.82 1.90
N GLU A 68 15.59 2.36 0.71
CA GLU A 68 16.52 3.22 -0.03
C GLU A 68 16.79 4.57 0.67
N VAL A 69 15.80 5.11 1.40
CA VAL A 69 15.97 6.39 2.13
C VAL A 69 16.45 6.21 3.56
N SER A 70 16.34 5.00 4.12
CA SER A 70 16.78 4.56 5.46
C SER A 70 16.27 5.37 6.67
N SER A 71 15.54 6.45 6.46
CA SER A 71 14.99 7.35 7.48
C SER A 71 13.54 7.02 7.88
N ILE A 72 12.92 6.10 7.15
CA ILE A 72 11.56 5.61 7.35
C ILE A 72 11.63 4.11 7.63
N ASN A 73 10.85 3.63 8.60
CA ASN A 73 10.73 2.21 8.87
C ASN A 73 10.04 1.51 7.68
N SER A 74 10.70 0.54 7.06
CA SER A 74 10.21 -0.12 5.85
C SER A 74 8.99 -1.01 6.11
N ASP A 75 8.88 -1.65 7.28
CA ASP A 75 7.71 -2.43 7.66
C ASP A 75 6.47 -1.56 7.89
N GLU A 76 6.63 -0.38 8.48
CA GLU A 76 5.55 0.61 8.58
C GLU A 76 5.15 1.12 7.20
N ALA A 77 6.11 1.40 6.31
CA ALA A 77 5.83 1.80 4.93
C ALA A 77 5.10 0.71 4.13
N LEU A 78 5.42 -0.56 4.38
CA LEU A 78 4.73 -1.71 3.78
C LEU A 78 3.25 -1.72 4.18
N LEU A 79 2.96 -1.63 5.48
CA LEU A 79 1.60 -1.58 5.98
C LEU A 79 0.85 -0.36 5.43
N ALA A 80 1.50 0.81 5.46
CA ALA A 80 1.00 2.07 4.93
C ALA A 80 0.56 1.98 3.46
N GLY A 81 1.40 1.39 2.60
CA GLY A 81 1.06 1.17 1.20
C GLY A 81 -0.10 0.18 1.02
N LEU A 82 -0.17 -0.87 1.84
CA LEU A 82 -1.24 -1.88 1.78
C LEU A 82 -2.61 -1.28 2.11
N ILE A 83 -2.67 -0.40 3.11
CA ILE A 83 -3.93 0.19 3.57
C ILE A 83 -4.35 1.44 2.79
N SER A 84 -3.52 1.94 1.87
CA SER A 84 -3.72 3.22 1.20
C SER A 84 -5.04 3.35 0.44
N ASP A 85 -5.57 2.24 -0.08
CA ASP A 85 -6.83 2.17 -0.83
C ASP A 85 -7.89 1.30 -0.14
N ILE A 86 -7.78 1.10 1.18
CA ILE A 86 -8.70 0.26 1.96
C ILE A 86 -10.16 0.75 1.86
N GLY A 87 -10.36 2.05 1.64
CA GLY A 87 -11.69 2.67 1.45
C GLY A 87 -12.45 2.20 0.21
N LEU A 88 -11.80 1.49 -0.72
CA LEU A 88 -12.48 0.88 -1.87
C LEU A 88 -13.12 -0.46 -1.53
N ILE A 89 -12.76 -1.07 -0.39
CA ILE A 89 -13.36 -2.34 0.06
C ILE A 89 -14.85 -2.15 0.35
N PRO A 90 -15.27 -1.16 1.15
CA PRO A 90 -16.69 -0.94 1.43
C PRO A 90 -17.48 -0.51 0.20
N LEU A 91 -16.86 0.17 -0.77
CA LEU A 91 -17.52 0.55 -2.04
C LEU A 91 -17.97 -0.68 -2.83
N LEU A 92 -17.08 -1.64 -3.02
CA LEU A 92 -17.40 -2.89 -3.73
C LEU A 92 -18.33 -3.79 -2.91
N ARG A 93 -18.15 -3.86 -1.58
CA ARG A 93 -19.09 -4.59 -0.70
C ARG A 93 -20.48 -3.99 -0.70
N PHE A 94 -20.59 -2.67 -0.81
CA PHE A 94 -21.89 -2.01 -0.93
C PHE A 94 -22.60 -2.47 -2.20
N ALA A 95 -21.92 -2.54 -3.35
CA ALA A 95 -22.49 -3.09 -4.57
C ALA A 95 -22.93 -4.56 -4.42
N ASP A 96 -22.14 -5.38 -3.70
CA ASP A 96 -22.42 -6.80 -3.45
C ASP A 96 -23.68 -7.03 -2.57
N GLN A 97 -24.12 -6.01 -1.82
CA GLN A 97 -25.31 -6.07 -0.96
C GLN A 97 -26.63 -5.83 -1.71
N TYR A 98 -26.59 -5.29 -2.93
CA TYR A 98 -27.78 -4.93 -3.72
C TYR A 98 -27.73 -5.60 -5.12
N PRO A 99 -27.83 -6.93 -5.22
CA PRO A 99 -27.67 -7.64 -6.49
C PRO A 99 -28.73 -7.27 -7.55
N ASP A 100 -29.94 -6.89 -7.14
CA ASP A 100 -31.02 -6.48 -8.07
C ASP A 100 -30.86 -5.03 -8.58
N GLU A 101 -30.03 -4.22 -7.92
CA GLU A 101 -29.75 -2.81 -8.24
C GLU A 101 -28.22 -2.57 -8.32
N GLN A 102 -27.47 -3.60 -8.70
CA GLN A 102 -26.02 -3.56 -8.63
C GLN A 102 -25.49 -2.50 -9.62
N PRO A 103 -24.69 -1.53 -9.15
CA PRO A 103 -24.10 -0.54 -10.04
C PRO A 103 -23.10 -1.20 -10.99
N GLU A 104 -23.06 -0.72 -12.22
CA GLU A 104 -22.08 -1.14 -13.22
C GLU A 104 -20.65 -0.81 -12.75
N ILE A 105 -19.66 -1.57 -13.20
CA ILE A 105 -18.26 -1.37 -12.80
C ILE A 105 -17.78 0.05 -13.12
N GLU A 106 -18.17 0.60 -14.27
CA GLU A 106 -17.82 1.97 -14.67
C GLU A 106 -18.38 3.02 -13.71
N GLN A 107 -19.58 2.79 -13.15
CA GLN A 107 -20.18 3.67 -12.14
C GLN A 107 -19.38 3.61 -10.85
N LEU A 108 -19.00 2.41 -10.40
CA LEU A 108 -18.14 2.22 -9.23
C LEU A 108 -16.77 2.89 -9.43
N GLU A 109 -16.16 2.76 -10.60
CA GLU A 109 -14.90 3.42 -10.92
C GLU A 109 -15.03 4.95 -10.92
N SER A 110 -16.15 5.51 -11.40
CA SER A 110 -16.41 6.95 -11.35
C SER A 110 -16.57 7.50 -9.93
N ALA A 111 -17.01 6.66 -8.98
CA ALA A 111 -17.18 7.02 -7.57
C ALA A 111 -15.86 6.98 -6.78
N VAL A 112 -14.85 6.24 -7.26
CA VAL A 112 -13.55 6.05 -6.56
C VAL A 112 -12.94 7.35 -6.03
N PRO A 113 -12.81 8.45 -6.82
CA PRO A 113 -12.18 9.69 -6.34
C PRO A 113 -12.88 10.33 -5.14
N PHE A 114 -14.19 10.12 -5.01
CA PHE A 114 -15.02 10.70 -3.94
C PHE A 114 -15.08 9.81 -2.69
N VAL A 115 -14.92 8.51 -2.86
CA VAL A 115 -15.13 7.51 -1.80
C VAL A 115 -13.83 7.10 -1.13
N ARG A 116 -12.76 6.90 -1.90
CA ARG A 116 -11.48 6.31 -1.46
C ARG A 116 -10.93 6.92 -0.17
N ALA A 117 -10.82 8.25 -0.14
CA ALA A 117 -10.25 9.00 0.97
C ALA A 117 -11.15 9.02 2.23
N PRO A 118 -12.40 9.52 2.18
CA PRO A 118 -13.25 9.61 3.38
C PRO A 118 -13.62 8.23 3.93
N VAL A 119 -13.98 7.26 3.07
CA VAL A 119 -14.34 5.91 3.53
C VAL A 119 -13.11 5.15 4.02
N GLY A 120 -11.94 5.37 3.41
CA GLY A 120 -10.68 4.80 3.90
C GLY A 120 -10.35 5.27 5.30
N THR A 121 -10.52 6.57 5.58
CA THR A 121 -10.29 7.13 6.92
C THR A 121 -11.22 6.51 7.96
N LEU A 122 -12.51 6.38 7.63
CA LEU A 122 -13.51 5.75 8.52
C LEU A 122 -13.20 4.28 8.79
N MET A 123 -12.78 3.54 7.74
CA MET A 123 -12.44 2.14 7.87
C MET A 123 -11.21 1.94 8.75
N LEU A 124 -10.17 2.75 8.56
CA LEU A 124 -8.96 2.69 9.38
C LEU A 124 -9.23 3.05 10.85
N ASN A 125 -10.08 4.04 11.09
CA ASN A 125 -10.56 4.36 12.43
C ASN A 125 -11.28 3.16 13.07
N SER A 126 -12.19 2.52 12.33
CA SER A 126 -12.94 1.36 12.83
C SER A 126 -12.06 0.14 13.16
N LEU A 127 -10.91 0.03 12.48
CA LEU A 127 -9.92 -1.02 12.70
C LEU A 127 -8.90 -0.65 13.80
N GLY A 128 -9.00 0.53 14.40
CA GLY A 128 -8.14 0.98 15.50
C GLY A 128 -6.74 1.43 15.08
N PHE A 129 -6.55 1.84 13.82
CA PHE A 129 -5.29 2.40 13.37
C PHE A 129 -5.05 3.80 13.95
N SER A 130 -3.78 4.20 14.05
CA SER A 130 -3.38 5.52 14.53
C SER A 130 -3.70 6.62 13.52
N ASP A 131 -3.82 7.87 14.00
CA ASP A 131 -4.09 9.06 13.17
C ASP A 131 -3.10 9.21 12.00
N ASN A 132 -1.83 8.88 12.24
CA ASN A 132 -0.79 8.92 11.21
C ASN A 132 -1.10 7.95 10.05
N LEU A 133 -1.57 6.74 10.37
CA LEU A 133 -1.93 5.74 9.37
C LEU A 133 -3.28 6.06 8.70
N MET A 134 -4.24 6.58 9.46
CA MET A 134 -5.54 7.03 8.94
C MET A 134 -5.37 8.09 7.84
N SER A 135 -4.45 9.03 8.05
CA SER A 135 -4.14 10.14 7.13
C SER A 135 -3.63 9.66 5.76
N ILE A 136 -3.05 8.45 5.66
CA ILE A 136 -2.54 7.91 4.40
C ILE A 136 -3.66 7.73 3.38
N SER A 137 -4.81 7.19 3.79
CA SER A 137 -5.93 6.97 2.89
C SER A 137 -6.41 8.28 2.23
N HIS A 138 -6.34 9.38 2.99
CA HIS A 138 -6.72 10.71 2.56
C HIS A 138 -5.71 11.30 1.57
N HIS A 139 -4.43 11.31 1.92
CA HIS A 139 -3.41 12.08 1.18
C HIS A 139 -2.66 11.28 0.09
N SER A 140 -2.80 9.96 0.03
CA SER A 140 -1.97 9.11 -0.83
C SER A 140 -2.06 9.36 -2.35
N GLU A 141 -3.11 10.03 -2.85
CA GLU A 141 -3.20 10.52 -4.25
C GLU A 141 -3.32 12.05 -4.34
N ASP A 142 -3.13 12.76 -3.23
CA ASP A 142 -2.93 14.21 -3.25
C ASP A 142 -1.46 14.48 -3.63
N TRP A 143 -1.22 14.55 -4.93
CA TRP A 143 0.14 14.67 -5.49
C TRP A 143 0.91 15.91 -5.05
N HIS A 144 0.21 16.93 -4.55
CA HIS A 144 0.82 18.18 -4.09
C HIS A 144 0.69 18.36 -2.57
N TYR A 145 0.38 17.28 -1.85
CA TYR A 145 0.34 17.30 -0.40
C TYR A 145 1.71 17.68 0.20
N GLU A 146 1.69 18.63 1.12
CA GLU A 146 2.87 19.09 1.84
C GLU A 146 2.86 18.57 3.28
N SER A 147 3.53 17.44 3.51
CA SER A 147 3.65 16.80 4.83
C SER A 147 4.62 17.52 5.80
N GLY A 148 5.24 18.63 5.36
CA GLY A 148 6.23 19.39 6.12
C GLY A 148 7.68 19.12 5.69
N GLY A 149 8.64 19.75 6.38
CA GLY A 149 10.04 19.80 5.92
C GLY A 149 10.84 18.49 6.03
N ARG A 150 10.29 17.43 6.61
CA ARG A 150 10.92 16.10 6.71
C ARG A 150 10.10 15.07 5.93
N LEU A 151 10.79 14.08 5.38
CA LEU A 151 10.13 12.94 4.74
C LEU A 151 9.28 12.18 5.77
N SER A 152 8.06 11.84 5.38
CA SER A 152 7.08 11.10 6.20
C SER A 152 6.63 9.82 5.49
N LEU A 153 5.88 8.98 6.23
CA LEU A 153 5.23 7.79 5.65
C LEU A 153 4.32 8.15 4.47
N ILE A 154 3.59 9.27 4.57
CA ILE A 154 2.66 9.71 3.52
C ILE A 154 3.42 10.03 2.24
N ASP A 155 4.58 10.69 2.34
CA ASP A 155 5.42 11.00 1.16
C ASP A 155 5.87 9.72 0.45
N ILE A 156 6.27 8.69 1.21
CA ILE A 156 6.64 7.38 0.66
C ILE A 156 5.47 6.75 -0.09
N VAL A 157 4.26 6.77 0.49
CA VAL A 157 3.07 6.19 -0.15
C VAL A 157 2.67 6.98 -1.40
N ILE A 158 2.74 8.31 -1.39
CA ILE A 158 2.48 9.15 -2.57
C ILE A 158 3.42 8.75 -3.71
N LEU A 159 4.72 8.63 -3.44
CA LEU A 159 5.70 8.23 -4.44
C LEU A 159 5.50 6.79 -4.91
N ALA A 160 5.18 5.86 -3.99
CA ALA A 160 4.84 4.49 -4.33
C ALA A 160 3.61 4.40 -5.24
N LYS A 161 2.55 5.19 -4.96
CA LYS A 161 1.35 5.23 -5.81
C LYS A 161 1.64 5.81 -7.18
N LEU A 162 2.42 6.88 -7.27
CA LEU A 162 2.87 7.43 -8.55
C LEU A 162 3.59 6.35 -9.38
N HIS A 163 4.57 5.65 -8.78
CA HIS A 163 5.28 4.56 -9.45
C HIS A 163 4.37 3.40 -9.84
N SER A 164 3.35 3.08 -9.03
CA SER A 164 2.40 2.00 -9.31
C SER A 164 1.60 2.21 -10.60
N TYR A 165 1.48 3.46 -11.04
CA TYR A 165 0.80 3.80 -12.29
C TYR A 165 1.69 3.74 -13.53
N PHE A 166 3.02 3.65 -13.38
CA PHE A 166 3.91 3.56 -14.53
C PHE A 166 3.62 2.28 -15.33
N GLY A 167 3.41 2.43 -16.64
CA GLY A 167 3.01 1.33 -17.53
C GLY A 167 1.53 0.95 -17.47
N SER A 168 0.70 1.66 -16.69
CA SER A 168 -0.76 1.52 -16.71
C SER A 168 -1.41 2.45 -17.75
N GLN A 169 -2.66 2.18 -18.13
CA GLN A 169 -3.45 3.08 -19.00
C GLN A 169 -3.84 4.40 -18.31
N LYS A 170 -3.66 4.52 -16.98
CA LYS A 170 -4.04 5.69 -16.17
C LYS A 170 -2.96 6.77 -16.10
N THR A 171 -1.96 6.74 -16.98
CA THR A 171 -0.81 7.66 -16.96
C THR A 171 -1.11 9.08 -17.44
N HIS A 172 -2.20 9.30 -18.18
CA HIS A 172 -2.49 10.57 -18.86
C HIS A 172 -2.74 11.78 -17.93
N HIS A 173 -2.98 11.57 -16.63
CA HIS A 173 -3.27 12.64 -15.66
C HIS A 173 -2.27 12.77 -14.52
N LEU A 174 -1.13 12.08 -14.59
CA LEU A 174 -0.14 12.13 -13.50
C LEU A 174 0.79 13.35 -13.66
N PRO A 175 1.10 14.05 -12.56
CA PRO A 175 2.07 15.14 -12.60
C PRO A 175 3.47 14.58 -12.84
N PHE A 176 4.35 15.45 -13.34
CA PHE A 176 5.77 15.10 -13.43
C PHE A 176 6.34 14.87 -12.04
N ILE A 177 7.12 13.81 -11.86
CA ILE A 177 7.62 13.39 -10.54
C ILE A 177 8.39 14.50 -9.81
N ASN A 178 9.12 15.35 -10.55
CA ASN A 178 9.88 16.48 -10.02
C ASN A 178 9.01 17.66 -9.53
N THR A 179 7.69 17.63 -9.78
CA THR A 179 6.73 18.63 -9.28
C THR A 179 6.06 18.23 -7.97
N ILE A 180 6.26 16.98 -7.54
CA ILE A 180 5.64 16.43 -6.32
C ILE A 180 6.49 16.82 -5.10
N PRO A 181 5.92 17.46 -4.05
CA PRO A 181 6.67 17.87 -2.86
C PRO A 181 7.38 16.72 -2.14
N ALA A 182 6.73 15.55 -2.07
CA ALA A 182 7.30 14.32 -1.53
C ALA A 182 8.63 13.95 -2.19
N TYR A 183 8.75 14.18 -3.50
CA TYR A 183 9.96 13.88 -4.26
C TYR A 183 11.12 14.81 -3.89
N ALA A 184 10.84 16.10 -3.70
CA ALA A 184 11.86 17.09 -3.33
C ALA A 184 12.52 16.80 -1.96
N LYS A 185 11.87 16.01 -1.10
CA LYS A 185 12.36 15.62 0.22
C LYS A 185 13.38 14.47 0.18
N LEU A 186 13.52 13.78 -0.95
CA LEU A 186 14.51 12.72 -1.15
C LEU A 186 15.92 13.31 -1.34
N LYS A 187 16.51 13.85 -0.27
CA LYS A 187 17.77 14.60 -0.29
C LYS A 187 18.99 13.81 -0.83
N ASN A 188 18.94 12.48 -0.81
CA ASN A 188 20.08 11.60 -1.15
C ASN A 188 19.75 10.41 -2.07
N ALA A 189 18.48 10.19 -2.45
CA ALA A 189 18.18 9.15 -3.41
C ALA A 189 18.72 9.62 -4.76
N LYS A 190 19.60 8.83 -5.39
CA LYS A 190 20.04 9.11 -6.77
C LYS A 190 18.82 9.00 -7.67
N LEU A 191 18.12 10.10 -7.83
CA LEU A 191 16.85 10.23 -8.53
C LEU A 191 17.06 10.16 -10.04
N THR A 192 17.58 9.02 -10.49
CA THR A 192 17.75 8.70 -11.90
C THR A 192 16.58 7.83 -12.36
N PRO A 193 16.29 7.81 -13.67
CA PRO A 193 15.44 6.77 -14.26
C PRO A 193 15.84 5.36 -13.80
N ASP A 194 17.14 5.10 -13.59
CA ASP A 194 17.64 3.82 -13.08
C ASP A 194 17.15 3.50 -11.66
N PHE A 195 17.05 4.50 -10.78
CA PHE A 195 16.49 4.30 -9.45
C PHE A 195 15.01 3.93 -9.52
N SER A 196 14.22 4.66 -10.31
CA SER A 196 12.81 4.33 -10.52
C SER A 196 12.63 2.91 -11.08
N LEU A 197 13.46 2.54 -12.06
CA LEU A 197 13.46 1.19 -12.64
C LEU A 197 13.89 0.13 -11.62
N ASN A 198 14.89 0.42 -10.78
CA ASN A 198 15.34 -0.49 -9.74
C ASN A 198 14.25 -0.71 -8.68
N VAL A 199 13.58 0.36 -8.23
CA VAL A 199 12.44 0.29 -7.30
C VAL A 199 11.33 -0.59 -7.87
N LEU A 200 10.94 -0.36 -9.13
CA LEU A 200 9.92 -1.17 -9.82
C LEU A 200 10.34 -2.65 -9.93
N ARG A 201 11.61 -2.93 -10.24
CA ARG A 201 12.13 -4.29 -10.37
C ARG A 201 12.14 -5.02 -9.02
N GLN A 202 12.62 -4.37 -7.97
CA GLN A 202 12.66 -4.93 -6.61
C GLN A 202 11.23 -5.19 -6.09
N ALA A 203 10.31 -4.23 -6.27
CA ALA A 203 8.91 -4.41 -5.87
C ALA A 203 8.27 -5.60 -6.60
N ASN A 204 8.49 -5.77 -7.90
CA ASN A 204 8.00 -6.92 -8.65
C ASN A 204 8.56 -8.26 -8.15
N GLN A 205 9.82 -8.31 -7.72
CA GLN A 205 10.39 -9.51 -7.10
C GLN A 205 9.74 -9.82 -5.74
N ARG A 206 9.52 -8.79 -4.91
CA ARG A 206 8.82 -8.95 -3.62
C ARG A 206 7.39 -9.42 -3.77
N ILE A 207 6.62 -8.88 -4.72
CA ILE A 207 5.25 -9.32 -4.99
C ILE A 207 5.22 -10.81 -5.37
N LYS A 208 6.12 -11.25 -6.24
CA LYS A 208 6.19 -12.67 -6.63
C LYS A 208 6.37 -13.58 -5.43
N ALA A 209 7.23 -13.19 -4.48
CA ALA A 209 7.42 -13.93 -3.22
C ALA A 209 6.19 -13.83 -2.30
N ALA A 210 5.61 -12.64 -2.15
CA ALA A 210 4.47 -12.39 -1.26
C ALA A 210 3.19 -13.10 -1.72
N ILE A 211 2.91 -13.14 -3.03
CA ILE A 211 1.77 -13.88 -3.58
C ILE A 211 1.89 -15.37 -3.28
N THR A 212 3.09 -15.96 -3.27
CA THR A 212 3.27 -17.37 -2.89
C THR A 212 2.92 -17.63 -1.42
N ILE A 213 3.15 -16.67 -0.54
CA ILE A 213 2.86 -16.76 0.91
C ILE A 213 1.39 -16.45 1.21
N LEU A 214 0.80 -15.52 0.44
CA LEU A 214 -0.55 -14.99 0.59
C LEU A 214 -1.53 -15.59 -0.42
N ALA A 215 -1.20 -16.66 -1.13
CA ALA A 215 -2.15 -17.44 -1.94
C ALA A 215 -2.96 -18.33 -1.00
#